data_AF-A0A8T4RLU1-F1
#
_entry.id   AF-A0A8T4RLU1-F1
#
_cell.length_a   1.000
_cell.length_b   1.000
_cell.length_c   1.000
_cell.angle_alpha   90.00
_cell.angle_beta   90.00
_cell.angle_gamma   90.00
#
_symmetry.space_group_name_H-M   'P 1'
#
loop_
_entity.id
_entity.type
_entity.pdbx_description
1 polymer ?
#
loop_
_entity_poly.entity_id
_entity_poly.type
_entity_poly.pdbx_seq_one_letter_code
_entity_poly.pdbx_strand_id
1 'polypeptide(L)'
;MADLTDEVDPKALYAFKKDFLQLMRVAFWMDKEYAKNTIQLNAYLGKYKRLVQAFNRKYKGLSLRIGQTPETLATRLFLNHADLKGIFLIAGRIAGLKGIGANDFDAASAKDPAAVDKELKKVTGELYLSYSDSKGSGTIYLEYDKKEKKIEVHYDIRSILRDKTPEFKLVAFFALKGETDPSLDVYTEALSFGFTDLLTEQEFKDRVDEFNPRFGE
;
A
#
# COMPACT_ATOMS: atom_id res chain seq x y z
N MET A 1 -14.05 -19.44 1.94
CA MET A 1 -14.37 -18.19 1.22
C MET A 1 -13.24 -17.93 0.25
N ALA A 2 -13.55 -17.56 -1.00
CA ALA A 2 -12.53 -17.10 -1.94
C ALA A 2 -11.95 -15.78 -1.42
N ASP A 3 -10.63 -15.63 -1.51
CA ASP A 3 -9.94 -14.40 -1.14
C ASP A 3 -10.07 -13.37 -2.27
N LEU A 4 -9.89 -12.08 -1.96
CA LEU A 4 -10.06 -10.99 -2.92
C LEU A 4 -9.16 -11.15 -4.16
N THR A 5 -7.98 -11.72 -3.97
CA THR A 5 -6.99 -12.00 -5.02
C THR A 5 -7.31 -13.23 -5.87
N ASP A 6 -8.28 -14.06 -5.48
CA ASP A 6 -8.71 -15.21 -6.28
C ASP A 6 -9.64 -14.76 -7.43
N GLU A 7 -10.15 -13.53 -7.37
CA GLU A 7 -11.04 -12.93 -8.39
C GLU A 7 -10.29 -12.22 -9.53
N VAL A 8 -8.95 -12.28 -9.55
CA VAL A 8 -8.09 -11.66 -10.56
C VAL A 8 -7.23 -12.71 -11.23
N ASP A 9 -6.84 -12.45 -12.48
CA ASP A 9 -5.97 -13.37 -13.22
C ASP A 9 -4.62 -13.55 -12.49
N PRO A 10 -4.18 -14.79 -12.20
CA PRO A 10 -2.95 -15.02 -11.45
C PRO A 10 -1.69 -14.47 -12.13
N LYS A 11 -1.64 -14.42 -13.47
CA LYS A 11 -0.48 -13.85 -14.19
C LYS A 11 -0.48 -12.33 -14.07
N ALA A 12 -1.64 -11.70 -14.18
CA ALA A 12 -1.81 -10.27 -13.96
C ALA A 12 -1.46 -9.87 -12.51
N LEU A 13 -1.88 -10.69 -11.53
CA LEU A 13 -1.52 -10.50 -10.12
C LEU A 13 0.00 -10.60 -9.91
N TYR A 14 0.65 -11.59 -10.51
CA TYR A 14 2.10 -11.72 -10.44
C TYR A 14 2.84 -10.53 -11.09
N ALA A 15 2.37 -10.06 -12.26
CA ALA A 15 2.92 -8.88 -12.92
C ALA A 15 2.75 -7.62 -12.08
N PHE A 16 1.53 -7.37 -11.57
CA PHE A 16 1.26 -6.28 -10.64
C PHE A 16 2.15 -6.32 -9.41
N LYS A 17 2.28 -7.51 -8.78
CA LYS A 17 3.16 -7.69 -7.63
C LYS A 17 4.59 -7.26 -7.95
N LYS A 18 5.16 -7.69 -9.08
CA LYS A 18 6.52 -7.29 -9.47
C LYS A 18 6.65 -5.78 -9.63
N ASP A 19 5.76 -5.17 -10.41
CA ASP A 19 5.77 -3.75 -10.70
C ASP A 19 5.63 -2.93 -9.40
N PHE A 20 4.62 -3.27 -8.60
CA PHE A 20 4.29 -2.56 -7.37
C PHE A 20 5.38 -2.69 -6.32
N LEU A 21 5.86 -3.91 -6.02
CA LEU A 21 6.91 -4.09 -5.01
C LEU A 21 8.19 -3.36 -5.38
N GLN A 22 8.59 -3.41 -6.66
CA GLN A 22 9.80 -2.73 -7.10
C GLN A 22 9.64 -1.20 -7.08
N LEU A 23 8.48 -0.67 -7.47
CA LEU A 23 8.19 0.77 -7.33
C LEU A 23 8.23 1.21 -5.87
N MET A 24 7.63 0.44 -4.96
CA MET A 24 7.58 0.77 -3.54
C MET A 24 8.98 0.72 -2.87
N ARG A 25 9.88 -0.14 -3.37
CA ARG A 25 11.31 -0.10 -2.99
C ARG A 25 11.98 1.18 -3.46
N VAL A 26 11.74 1.59 -4.70
CA VAL A 26 12.26 2.86 -5.22
C VAL A 26 11.73 4.03 -4.37
N ALA A 27 10.43 4.05 -4.07
CA ALA A 27 9.82 5.05 -3.20
C ALA A 27 10.52 5.17 -1.83
N PHE A 28 10.74 4.04 -1.16
CA PHE A 28 11.44 4.00 0.13
C PHE A 28 12.87 4.58 0.04
N TRP A 29 13.62 4.20 -0.98
CA TRP A 29 14.98 4.72 -1.19
C TRP A 29 14.99 6.21 -1.54
N MET A 30 14.05 6.65 -2.36
CA MET A 30 13.90 8.06 -2.72
C MET A 30 13.60 8.93 -1.50
N ASP A 31 12.73 8.46 -0.59
CA ASP A 31 12.45 9.12 0.68
C ASP A 31 13.68 9.21 1.58
N LYS A 32 14.42 8.11 1.73
CA LYS A 32 15.66 8.05 2.52
C LYS A 32 16.75 8.97 1.97
N GLU A 33 16.95 9.02 0.66
CA GLU A 33 17.94 9.90 0.03
C GLU A 33 17.50 11.36 0.06
N TYR A 34 16.19 11.63 -0.01
CA TYR A 34 15.64 12.97 0.19
C TYR A 34 15.94 13.50 1.59
N ALA A 35 15.71 12.70 2.63
CA ALA A 35 16.00 13.07 4.02
C ALA A 35 17.50 13.37 4.28
N LYS A 36 18.40 12.76 3.51
CA LYS A 36 19.85 13.00 3.58
C LYS A 36 20.34 14.21 2.77
N ASN A 37 19.46 14.85 2.00
CA ASN A 37 19.75 16.02 1.16
C ASN A 37 20.94 15.80 0.21
N THR A 38 20.97 14.66 -0.50
CA THR A 38 22.09 14.35 -1.41
C THR A 38 22.00 15.14 -2.74
N ILE A 39 23.14 15.66 -3.22
CA ILE A 39 23.24 16.55 -4.40
C ILE A 39 22.65 15.92 -5.69
N GLN A 40 22.61 14.59 -5.78
CA GLN A 40 22.15 13.86 -6.97
C GLN A 40 20.61 13.66 -7.04
N LEU A 41 19.88 14.07 -6.00
CA LEU A 41 18.45 13.81 -5.84
C LEU A 41 17.58 14.37 -6.99
N ASN A 42 17.96 15.51 -7.57
CA ASN A 42 17.18 16.14 -8.66
C ASN A 42 17.09 15.26 -9.92
N ALA A 43 18.18 14.56 -10.28
CA ALA A 43 18.20 13.67 -11.43
C ALA A 43 17.32 12.43 -11.20
N TYR A 44 17.38 11.86 -9.99
CA TYR A 44 16.55 10.71 -9.61
C TYR A 44 15.08 11.08 -9.43
N LEU A 45 14.77 12.27 -8.91
CA LEU A 45 13.40 12.72 -8.72
C LEU A 45 12.65 12.86 -10.06
N GLY A 46 13.32 13.38 -11.09
CA GLY A 46 12.76 13.45 -12.44
C GLY A 46 12.45 12.07 -13.02
N LYS A 47 13.36 11.11 -12.84
CA LYS A 47 13.15 9.70 -13.24
C LYS A 47 12.02 9.06 -12.44
N TYR A 48 11.97 9.33 -11.14
CA TYR A 48 10.98 8.76 -10.23
C TYR A 48 9.56 9.24 -10.54
N LYS A 49 9.41 10.53 -10.86
CA LYS A 49 8.15 11.09 -11.36
C LYS A 49 7.66 10.38 -12.63
N ARG A 50 8.55 10.07 -13.57
CA ARG A 50 8.19 9.32 -14.79
C ARG A 50 7.78 7.89 -14.50
N LEU A 51 8.49 7.20 -13.60
CA LEU A 51 8.12 5.86 -13.15
C LEU A 51 6.72 5.84 -12.53
N VAL A 52 6.41 6.78 -11.64
CA VAL A 52 5.08 6.92 -11.04
C VAL A 52 4.00 7.20 -12.10
N GLN A 53 4.30 8.04 -13.10
CA GLN A 53 3.39 8.27 -14.22
C GLN A 53 3.19 7.03 -15.09
N ALA A 54 4.24 6.24 -15.35
CA ALA A 54 4.14 4.97 -16.07
C ALA A 54 3.26 3.97 -15.30
N PHE A 55 3.46 3.83 -13.99
CA PHE A 55 2.62 2.99 -13.13
C PHE A 55 1.15 3.41 -13.16
N ASN A 56 0.86 4.71 -12.99
CA ASN A 56 -0.51 5.23 -13.04
C ASN A 56 -1.16 5.08 -14.42
N ARG A 57 -0.35 5.11 -15.50
CA ARG A 57 -0.85 4.82 -16.85
C ARG A 57 -1.18 3.34 -17.01
N LYS A 58 -0.36 2.45 -16.43
CA LYS A 58 -0.52 1.00 -16.49
C LYS A 58 -1.70 0.48 -15.66
N TYR A 59 -1.93 1.02 -14.46
CA TYR A 59 -2.96 0.52 -13.53
C TYR A 59 -4.03 1.58 -13.26
N LYS A 60 -5.10 1.61 -14.06
CA LYS A 60 -6.11 2.68 -14.01
C LYS A 60 -6.99 2.66 -12.77
N GLY A 61 -7.03 1.56 -12.02
CA GLY A 61 -7.77 1.49 -10.76
C GLY A 61 -7.05 2.15 -9.58
N LEU A 62 -5.77 2.51 -9.74
CA LEU A 62 -4.96 3.15 -8.72
C LEU A 62 -4.39 4.49 -9.20
N SER A 63 -3.89 5.28 -8.25
CA SER A 63 -3.09 6.46 -8.54
C SER A 63 -2.07 6.63 -7.42
N LEU A 64 -0.81 6.75 -7.80
CA LEU A 64 0.28 7.13 -6.92
C LEU A 64 0.59 8.62 -7.08
N ARG A 65 0.89 9.30 -5.98
CA ARG A 65 1.37 10.69 -5.97
C ARG A 65 2.64 10.78 -5.15
N ILE A 66 3.52 11.68 -5.54
CA ILE A 66 4.69 12.03 -4.74
C ILE A 66 4.31 13.26 -3.91
N GLY A 67 4.19 13.07 -2.61
CA GLY A 67 4.09 14.15 -1.63
C GLY A 67 5.49 14.58 -1.22
N GLN A 68 5.70 15.88 -1.05
CA GLN A 68 6.98 16.43 -0.63
C GLN A 68 6.74 17.35 0.56
N THR A 69 7.47 17.09 1.63
CA THR A 69 7.60 17.96 2.80
C THR A 69 9.09 18.35 2.94
N PRO A 70 9.46 19.25 3.87
CA PRO A 70 10.87 19.51 4.15
C PRO A 70 11.67 18.26 4.57
N GLU A 71 11.01 17.27 5.15
CA GLU A 71 11.65 16.10 5.78
C GLU A 71 11.46 14.81 4.99
N THR A 72 10.41 14.72 4.17
CA THR A 72 9.99 13.48 3.52
C THR A 72 9.58 13.66 2.07
N LEU A 73 9.85 12.63 1.27
CA LEU A 73 9.35 12.43 -0.08
C LEU A 73 8.43 11.21 -0.10
N ALA A 74 7.25 11.37 0.50
CA ALA A 74 6.29 10.30 0.66
C ALA A 74 5.62 9.92 -0.67
N THR A 75 5.45 8.61 -0.89
CA THR A 75 4.55 8.11 -1.94
C THR A 75 3.18 7.91 -1.34
N ARG A 76 2.18 8.58 -1.90
CA ARG A 76 0.79 8.46 -1.48
C ARG A 76 0.06 7.54 -2.44
N LEU A 77 -0.74 6.62 -1.92
CA LEU A 77 -1.43 5.60 -2.67
C LEU A 77 -2.94 5.82 -2.62
N PHE A 78 -3.55 6.01 -3.78
CA PHE A 78 -4.98 6.25 -3.89
C PHE A 78 -5.66 5.13 -4.68
N LEU A 79 -6.81 4.70 -4.18
CA LEU A 79 -7.80 3.96 -4.94
C LEU A 79 -8.59 4.98 -5.76
N ASN A 80 -8.78 4.74 -7.07
CA ASN A 80 -9.57 5.62 -7.93
C ASN A 80 -11.09 5.39 -7.68
N HIS A 81 -11.50 5.60 -6.44
CA HIS A 81 -12.84 5.42 -5.91
C HIS A 81 -13.15 6.57 -4.94
N ALA A 82 -14.41 6.96 -4.81
CA ALA A 82 -14.82 8.09 -3.94
C ALA A 82 -15.66 7.67 -2.73
N ASP A 83 -16.14 6.43 -2.70
CA ASP A 83 -17.03 5.93 -1.65
C ASP A 83 -16.33 4.88 -0.76
N LEU A 84 -16.16 5.24 0.52
CA LEU A 84 -15.61 4.36 1.56
C LEU A 84 -16.54 3.17 1.86
N LYS A 85 -17.86 3.33 1.76
CA LYS A 85 -18.82 2.25 2.03
C LYS A 85 -18.75 1.18 0.95
N GLY A 86 -18.66 1.58 -0.32
CA GLY A 86 -18.39 0.68 -1.43
C GLY A 86 -17.05 -0.06 -1.27
N ILE A 87 -16.00 0.62 -0.79
CA ILE A 87 -14.72 -0.03 -0.49
C ILE A 87 -14.85 -1.02 0.68
N PHE A 88 -15.62 -0.71 1.72
CA PHE A 88 -15.90 -1.66 2.81
C PHE A 88 -16.53 -2.95 2.28
N LEU A 89 -17.51 -2.88 1.37
CA LEU A 89 -18.14 -4.08 0.79
C LEU A 89 -17.13 -4.97 0.07
N ILE A 90 -16.08 -4.37 -0.49
CA ILE A 90 -14.98 -5.07 -1.16
C ILE A 90 -14.00 -5.62 -0.12
N ALA A 91 -13.48 -4.76 0.76
CA ALA A 91 -12.48 -5.09 1.77
C ALA A 91 -12.98 -6.07 2.83
N GLY A 92 -14.28 -6.07 3.11
CA GLY A 92 -14.91 -7.00 4.05
C GLY A 92 -14.97 -8.45 3.55
N ARG A 93 -14.67 -8.67 2.27
CA ARG A 93 -14.49 -10.03 1.70
C ARG A 93 -13.09 -10.60 1.96
N ILE A 94 -12.13 -9.78 2.38
CA ILE A 94 -10.80 -10.26 2.76
C ILE A 94 -10.96 -11.11 4.03
N ALA A 95 -10.41 -12.33 3.99
CA ALA A 95 -10.50 -13.26 5.12
C ALA A 95 -9.90 -12.66 6.40
N GLY A 96 -10.55 -12.95 7.53
CA GLY A 96 -10.09 -12.52 8.84
C GLY A 96 -10.58 -11.14 9.29
N LEU A 97 -11.54 -10.50 8.60
CA LEU A 97 -12.12 -9.25 9.09
C LEU A 97 -12.64 -9.43 10.53
N LYS A 98 -12.09 -8.66 11.45
CA LYS A 98 -12.36 -8.71 12.89
C LYS A 98 -13.24 -7.54 13.32
N GLY A 99 -12.96 -6.34 12.82
CA GLY A 99 -13.64 -5.12 13.24
C GLY A 99 -13.56 -3.99 12.24
N ILE A 100 -14.44 -3.02 12.44
CA ILE A 100 -14.57 -1.77 11.68
C ILE A 100 -14.71 -0.60 12.65
N GLY A 101 -14.22 0.58 12.27
CA GLY A 101 -14.66 1.83 12.89
C GLY A 101 -14.57 3.03 11.97
N ALA A 102 -15.32 4.07 12.32
CA ALA A 102 -15.33 5.34 11.60
C ALA A 102 -14.26 6.33 12.10
N ASN A 103 -13.77 6.19 13.33
CA ASN A 103 -12.75 7.07 13.93
C ASN A 103 -11.56 6.30 14.55
N ASP A 104 -11.75 5.01 14.83
CA ASP A 104 -10.80 4.18 15.55
C ASP A 104 -10.94 2.70 15.14
N PHE A 105 -9.89 1.91 15.34
CA PHE A 105 -9.93 0.47 15.05
C PHE A 105 -10.82 -0.27 16.05
N ASP A 106 -11.50 -1.32 15.58
CA ASP A 106 -12.30 -2.25 16.40
C ASP A 106 -13.53 -1.62 17.11
N ALA A 107 -14.03 -0.47 16.65
CA ALA A 107 -15.22 0.19 17.22
C ALA A 107 -16.50 -0.66 17.14
N ALA A 108 -16.64 -1.47 16.08
CA ALA A 108 -17.67 -2.49 15.94
C ALA A 108 -17.07 -3.82 15.48
N SER A 109 -17.55 -4.92 16.07
CA SER A 109 -17.14 -6.28 15.70
C SER A 109 -17.75 -6.68 14.37
N ALA A 110 -16.94 -7.22 13.46
CA ALA A 110 -17.40 -7.76 12.17
C ALA A 110 -18.37 -8.96 12.32
N LYS A 111 -18.44 -9.56 13.52
CA LYS A 111 -19.38 -10.64 13.85
C LYS A 111 -20.78 -10.15 14.22
N ASP A 112 -20.97 -8.85 14.41
CA ASP A 112 -22.27 -8.24 14.72
C ASP A 112 -22.71 -7.34 13.55
N PRO A 113 -23.56 -7.86 12.64
CA PRO A 113 -24.02 -7.10 11.47
C PRO A 113 -24.77 -5.81 11.84
N ALA A 114 -25.48 -5.78 12.96
CA ALA A 114 -26.22 -4.60 13.39
C ALA A 114 -25.28 -3.51 13.90
N ALA A 115 -24.22 -3.89 14.64
CA ALA A 115 -23.17 -2.97 15.04
C ALA A 115 -22.39 -2.43 13.84
N VAL A 116 -22.06 -3.30 12.87
CA VAL A 116 -21.37 -2.91 11.62
C VAL A 116 -22.20 -1.90 10.83
N ASP A 117 -23.49 -2.14 10.61
CA ASP A 117 -24.37 -1.20 9.88
C ASP A 117 -24.46 0.16 10.59
N LYS A 118 -24.59 0.15 11.93
CA LYS A 118 -24.59 1.38 12.73
C LYS A 118 -23.27 2.14 12.60
N GLU A 119 -22.15 1.44 12.57
CA GLU A 119 -20.82 2.05 12.45
C GLU A 119 -20.56 2.59 11.05
N LEU A 120 -20.93 1.84 10.00
CA LEU A 120 -20.85 2.29 8.61
C LEU A 120 -21.67 3.55 8.35
N LYS A 121 -22.79 3.76 9.06
CA LYS A 121 -23.57 5.00 8.95
C LYS A 121 -22.79 6.23 9.43
N LYS A 122 -21.80 6.06 10.32
CA LYS A 122 -20.94 7.14 10.84
C LYS A 122 -19.74 7.44 9.94
N VAL A 123 -19.37 6.52 9.04
CA VAL A 123 -18.26 6.70 8.10
C VAL A 123 -18.58 7.86 7.16
N THR A 124 -17.79 8.91 7.26
CA THR A 124 -17.93 10.15 6.46
C THR A 124 -16.66 10.53 5.71
N GLY A 125 -15.48 10.33 6.31
CA GLY A 125 -14.19 10.63 5.69
C GLY A 125 -13.11 9.60 5.96
N GLU A 126 -13.28 8.75 6.96
CA GLU A 126 -12.28 7.78 7.41
C GLU A 126 -12.92 6.41 7.62
N LEU A 127 -12.14 5.36 7.39
CA LEU A 127 -12.55 3.98 7.62
C LEU A 127 -11.36 3.17 8.12
N TYR A 128 -11.54 2.57 9.29
CA TYR A 128 -10.57 1.72 9.97
C TYR A 128 -11.05 0.28 9.91
N LEU A 129 -10.22 -0.63 9.43
CA LEU A 129 -10.52 -2.06 9.34
C LEU A 129 -9.41 -2.87 10.01
N SER A 130 -9.82 -3.82 10.84
CA SER A 130 -8.91 -4.73 11.53
C SER A 130 -9.11 -6.15 11.03
N TYR A 131 -8.01 -6.87 10.85
CA TYR A 131 -7.99 -8.25 10.38
C TYR A 131 -7.19 -9.12 11.35
N SER A 132 -7.67 -10.33 11.61
CA SER A 132 -6.97 -11.36 12.35
C SER A 132 -7.39 -12.74 11.84
N ASP A 133 -6.39 -13.55 11.49
CA ASP A 133 -6.57 -14.96 11.11
C ASP A 133 -5.48 -15.84 11.76
N SER A 134 -5.41 -17.11 11.37
CA SER A 134 -4.40 -18.05 11.89
C SER A 134 -2.96 -17.75 11.45
N LYS A 135 -2.76 -16.81 10.51
CA LYS A 135 -1.46 -16.42 9.95
C LYS A 135 -0.98 -15.07 10.48
N GLY A 136 -1.83 -14.29 11.15
CA GLY A 136 -1.45 -13.06 11.83
C GLY A 136 -2.59 -12.05 11.95
N SER A 137 -2.22 -10.81 12.26
CA SER A 137 -3.12 -9.65 12.25
C SER A 137 -2.66 -8.59 11.26
N GLY A 138 -3.59 -7.74 10.83
CA GLY A 138 -3.33 -6.63 9.92
C GLY A 138 -4.41 -5.57 10.04
N THR A 139 -4.16 -4.40 9.46
CA THR A 139 -5.08 -3.26 9.53
C THR A 139 -5.09 -2.52 8.21
N ILE A 140 -6.24 -1.96 7.82
CA ILE A 140 -6.32 -0.99 6.74
C ILE A 140 -6.88 0.31 7.31
N TYR A 141 -6.20 1.42 7.06
CA TYR A 141 -6.74 2.75 7.28
C TYR A 141 -6.95 3.43 5.93
N LEU A 142 -8.18 3.91 5.70
CA LEU A 142 -8.61 4.55 4.49
C LEU A 142 -9.14 5.95 4.80
N GLU A 143 -8.77 6.92 3.97
CA GLU A 143 -9.18 8.31 4.13
C GLU A 143 -9.66 8.89 2.79
N TYR A 144 -10.78 9.62 2.78
CA TYR A 144 -11.23 10.38 1.62
C TYR A 144 -10.43 11.68 1.50
N ASP A 145 -9.52 11.72 0.52
CA ASP A 145 -8.80 12.93 0.18
C ASP A 145 -9.70 13.85 -0.66
N LYS A 146 -10.11 14.98 -0.07
CA LYS A 146 -10.99 15.97 -0.70
C LYS A 146 -10.37 16.65 -1.93
N LYS A 147 -9.04 16.75 -1.99
CA LYS A 147 -8.30 17.42 -3.07
C LYS A 147 -8.21 16.52 -4.30
N GLU A 148 -7.82 15.27 -4.10
CA GLU A 148 -7.72 14.27 -5.18
C GLU A 148 -9.09 13.66 -5.50
N LYS A 149 -10.09 13.82 -4.62
CA LYS A 149 -11.44 13.20 -4.69
C LYS A 149 -11.37 11.67 -4.79
N LYS A 150 -10.46 11.08 -4.02
CA LYS A 150 -10.11 9.65 -4.04
C LYS A 150 -9.93 9.14 -2.61
N ILE A 151 -9.98 7.83 -2.44
CA ILE A 151 -9.62 7.20 -1.18
C ILE A 151 -8.12 6.93 -1.13
N GLU A 152 -7.43 7.55 -0.19
CA GLU A 152 -6.06 7.23 0.17
C GLU A 152 -6.02 5.95 1.02
N VAL A 153 -5.08 5.07 0.71
CA VAL A 153 -4.71 3.94 1.54
C VAL A 153 -3.49 4.34 2.34
N HIS A 154 -3.65 4.44 3.66
CA HIS A 154 -2.53 4.63 4.56
C HIS A 154 -1.85 3.28 4.80
N TYR A 155 -0.52 3.25 4.67
CA TYR A 155 0.22 2.01 4.72
C TYR A 155 1.56 2.17 5.44
N ASP A 156 1.99 1.09 6.09
CA ASP A 156 3.40 0.89 6.44
C ASP A 156 4.12 0.20 5.27
N ILE A 157 5.30 0.72 4.91
CA ILE A 157 6.07 0.22 3.76
C ILE A 157 6.44 -1.26 3.93
N ARG A 158 6.67 -1.76 5.15
CA ARG A 158 7.02 -3.16 5.37
C ARG A 158 5.78 -4.06 5.32
N SER A 159 4.62 -3.53 5.71
CA SER A 159 3.34 -4.23 5.57
C SER A 159 2.96 -4.39 4.10
N ILE A 160 2.88 -3.29 3.34
CA ILE A 160 2.36 -3.27 1.97
C ILE A 160 3.18 -4.10 0.98
N LEU A 161 4.45 -4.40 1.32
CA LEU A 161 5.33 -5.24 0.50
C LEU A 161 5.11 -6.75 0.69
N ARG A 162 4.27 -7.14 1.66
CA ARG A 162 3.89 -8.54 1.91
C ARG A 162 2.56 -8.81 1.23
N ASP A 163 2.57 -9.70 0.25
CA ASP A 163 1.40 -10.02 -0.61
C ASP A 163 0.21 -10.64 0.12
N LYS A 164 0.42 -11.17 1.33
CA LYS A 164 -0.63 -11.73 2.18
C LYS A 164 -1.38 -10.71 3.02
N THR A 165 -0.90 -9.46 3.08
CA THR A 165 -1.52 -8.41 3.91
C THR A 165 -2.83 -7.91 3.31
N PRO A 166 -3.80 -7.51 4.16
CA PRO A 166 -5.08 -6.99 3.67
C PRO A 166 -4.89 -5.73 2.82
N GLU A 167 -3.92 -4.87 3.15
CA GLU A 167 -3.58 -3.67 2.37
C GLU A 167 -3.15 -4.05 0.94
N PHE A 168 -2.21 -5.00 0.78
CA PHE A 168 -1.76 -5.43 -0.54
C PHE A 168 -2.90 -6.04 -1.35
N LYS A 169 -3.71 -6.91 -0.73
CA LYS A 169 -4.84 -7.56 -1.40
C LYS A 169 -5.84 -6.54 -1.93
N LEU A 170 -6.20 -5.56 -1.10
CA LEU A 170 -7.12 -4.48 -1.48
C LEU A 170 -6.56 -3.70 -2.68
N VAL A 171 -5.31 -3.27 -2.60
CA VAL A 171 -4.65 -2.48 -3.64
C VAL A 171 -4.54 -3.28 -4.94
N ALA A 172 -4.12 -4.55 -4.87
CA ALA A 172 -4.01 -5.43 -6.03
C ALA A 172 -5.37 -5.63 -6.72
N PHE A 173 -6.43 -5.84 -5.95
CA PHE A 173 -7.79 -5.97 -6.49
C PHE A 173 -8.19 -4.71 -7.26
N PHE A 174 -8.03 -3.52 -6.66
CA PHE A 174 -8.37 -2.27 -7.35
C PHE A 174 -7.50 -2.04 -8.59
N ALA A 175 -6.20 -2.33 -8.53
CA ALA A 175 -5.31 -2.18 -9.69
C ALA A 175 -5.75 -3.03 -10.88
N LEU A 176 -6.22 -4.25 -10.63
CA LEU A 176 -6.46 -5.28 -11.63
C LEU A 176 -7.93 -5.40 -12.06
N LYS A 177 -8.87 -4.85 -11.29
CA LYS A 177 -10.26 -4.70 -11.74
C LYS A 177 -10.45 -3.51 -12.69
N GLY A 178 -9.54 -2.55 -12.69
CA GLY A 178 -9.50 -1.48 -13.68
C GLY A 178 -8.86 -1.93 -15.00
N GLU A 179 -8.91 -1.05 -16.00
CA GLU A 179 -8.15 -1.23 -17.24
C GLU A 179 -6.65 -1.28 -16.95
N THR A 180 -5.95 -2.20 -17.62
CA THR A 180 -4.50 -2.33 -17.52
C THR A 180 -3.82 -2.24 -18.88
N ASP A 181 -2.68 -1.54 -18.95
CA ASP A 181 -1.88 -1.42 -20.17
C ASP A 181 -0.61 -2.28 -20.05
N PRO A 182 -0.64 -3.54 -20.54
CA PRO A 182 0.50 -4.45 -20.42
C PRO A 182 1.72 -4.01 -21.25
N SER A 183 1.59 -3.04 -22.16
CA SER A 183 2.71 -2.57 -22.98
C SER A 183 3.73 -1.74 -22.21
N LEU A 184 3.35 -1.23 -21.03
CA LEU A 184 4.22 -0.43 -20.18
C LEU A 184 5.09 -1.32 -19.28
N ASP A 185 6.41 -1.25 -19.46
CA ASP A 185 7.38 -2.02 -18.66
C ASP A 185 7.84 -1.26 -17.41
N VAL A 186 6.93 -1.17 -16.44
CA VAL A 186 7.16 -0.47 -15.17
C VAL A 186 8.24 -1.17 -14.33
N TYR A 187 8.27 -2.51 -14.32
CA TYR A 187 9.26 -3.26 -13.56
C TYR A 187 10.69 -2.97 -14.01
N THR A 188 10.97 -3.03 -15.32
CA THR A 188 12.32 -2.74 -15.83
C THR A 188 12.70 -1.29 -15.60
N GLU A 189 11.76 -0.35 -15.77
CA GLU A 189 12.00 1.06 -15.45
C GLU A 189 12.36 1.24 -13.97
N ALA A 190 11.66 0.56 -13.05
CA ALA A 190 11.93 0.61 -11.62
C ALA A 190 13.27 -0.08 -11.25
N LEU A 191 13.64 -1.19 -11.91
CA LEU A 191 14.93 -1.85 -11.72
C LEU A 191 16.11 -0.97 -12.11
N SER A 192 15.94 -0.09 -13.11
CA SER A 192 17.00 0.79 -13.58
C SER A 192 17.44 1.84 -12.54
N PHE A 193 16.80 1.89 -11.36
CA PHE A 193 17.28 2.65 -10.20
C PHE A 193 18.37 1.94 -9.40
N GLY A 194 18.55 0.62 -9.57
CA GLY A 194 19.57 -0.16 -8.85
C GLY A 194 19.20 -0.54 -7.41
N PHE A 195 17.98 -0.24 -6.97
CA PHE A 195 17.50 -0.55 -5.61
C PHE A 195 16.87 -1.95 -5.55
N THR A 196 17.66 -2.98 -5.31
CA THR A 196 17.18 -4.38 -5.25
C THR A 196 16.61 -4.77 -3.89
N ASP A 197 17.07 -4.13 -2.81
CA ASP A 197 16.76 -4.48 -1.42
C ASP A 197 16.23 -3.30 -0.61
N LEU A 198 15.36 -3.56 0.37
CA LEU A 198 14.77 -2.51 1.23
C LEU A 198 15.69 -2.04 2.34
N LEU A 199 16.63 -2.89 2.76
CA LEU A 199 17.61 -2.59 3.79
C LEU A 199 18.98 -2.75 3.15
N THR A 200 19.92 -1.88 3.48
CA THR A 200 21.33 -2.22 3.26
C THR A 200 21.70 -3.42 4.12
N GLU A 201 22.77 -4.16 3.75
CA GLU A 201 23.31 -5.21 4.64
C GLU A 201 23.59 -4.69 6.06
N GLN A 202 23.99 -3.43 6.18
CA GLN A 202 24.22 -2.78 7.48
C GLN A 202 22.91 -2.58 8.25
N GLU A 203 21.86 -2.05 7.62
CA GLU A 203 20.55 -1.88 8.27
C GLU A 203 19.89 -3.22 8.61
N PHE A 204 20.22 -4.29 7.87
CA PHE A 204 19.82 -5.64 8.22
C PHE A 204 20.57 -6.13 9.47
N LYS A 205 21.89 -5.93 9.53
CA LYS A 205 22.73 -6.27 10.71
C LYS A 205 22.32 -5.52 11.96
N ASP A 206 22.18 -4.20 11.88
CA ASP A 206 21.83 -3.34 13.02
C ASP A 206 20.47 -3.77 13.63
N ARG A 207 19.53 -4.26 12.81
CA ARG A 207 18.25 -4.78 13.28
C ARG A 207 18.32 -6.21 13.82
N VAL A 208 19.19 -7.06 13.28
CA VAL A 208 19.46 -8.38 13.88
C VAL A 208 20.05 -8.19 15.28
N ASP A 209 20.94 -7.22 15.45
CA ASP A 209 21.53 -6.88 16.74
C ASP A 209 20.51 -6.19 17.68
N GLU A 210 19.52 -5.44 17.17
CA GLU A 210 18.43 -4.88 17.98
C GLU A 210 17.47 -5.96 18.55
N PHE A 211 17.17 -7.01 17.76
CA PHE A 211 16.27 -8.11 18.18
C PHE A 211 16.98 -9.28 18.83
N ASN A 212 18.29 -9.40 18.62
CA ASN A 212 19.12 -10.43 19.20
C ASN A 212 20.47 -9.80 19.55
N PRO A 213 20.51 -8.92 20.58
CA PRO A 213 21.74 -8.26 20.98
C PRO A 213 22.76 -9.34 21.24
N ARG A 214 23.83 -9.33 20.44
CA ARG A 214 25.02 -10.12 20.75
C ARG A 214 25.48 -9.63 22.10
N PHE A 215 25.14 -10.35 23.17
CA PHE A 215 25.83 -10.20 24.44
C PHE A 215 27.31 -10.39 24.12
N GLY A 216 28.07 -9.31 24.22
CA GLY A 216 29.46 -9.27 23.80
C GLY A 216 30.28 -10.39 24.42
N GLU A 217 31.29 -10.84 23.67
CA GLU A 217 32.49 -11.45 24.26
C GLU A 217 33.20 -10.45 25.18
#